data_AF-A0A6A3GMC7-F1
#
_entry.id   AF-A0A6A3GMC7-F1
#
_cell.length_a   1.000
_cell.length_b   1.000
_cell.length_c   1.000
_cell.angle_alpha   90.00
_cell.angle_beta   90.00
_cell.angle_gamma   90.00
#
_symmetry.space_group_name_H-M   'P 1'
#
loop_
_entity.id
_entity.type
_entity.pdbx_description
1 polymer ?
#
loop_
_entity_poly.entity_id
_entity_poly.type
_entity_poly.pdbx_seq_one_letter_code
_entity_poly.pdbx_strand_id
1 'polypeptide(L)' 'MVAMYVTEAQDDWDQWLYCAAYAYNGAKHSGTGYSPNELMMGRKLRAPSELLRSNSVT' A
#
# COMPACT_ATOMS: atom_id res chain seq x y z
N MET A 1 7.14 2.51 -12.30
CA MET A 1 6.05 1.91 -11.52
C MET A 1 4.80 2.77 -11.56
N VAL A 2 4.83 4.02 -11.09
CA VAL A 2 3.62 4.89 -11.10
C VAL A 2 3.17 5.26 -12.51
N ALA A 3 4.09 5.60 -13.43
CA ALA A 3 3.79 5.97 -14.82
C ALA A 3 2.92 4.97 -15.62
N MET A 4 2.88 3.69 -15.19
CA MET A 4 2.03 2.66 -15.81
C MET A 4 0.54 2.78 -15.43
N TYR A 5 0.22 3.54 -14.38
CA TYR A 5 -1.13 3.72 -13.84
C TYR A 5 -1.70 5.13 -14.11
N VAL A 6 -0.83 6.07 -14.49
CA VAL A 6 -1.21 7.44 -14.83
C VAL A 6 -1.87 7.43 -16.21
N THR A 7 -2.78 8.38 -16.46
CA THR A 7 -3.40 8.57 -17.77
C THR A 7 -2.37 8.84 -18.88
N GLU A 8 -2.81 8.77 -20.14
CA GLU A 8 -1.95 9.07 -21.29
C GLU A 8 -1.33 10.48 -21.22
N ALA A 9 -2.05 11.44 -20.63
CA ALA A 9 -1.59 12.80 -20.43
C ALA A 9 -0.49 12.94 -19.35
N GLN A 10 -0.30 11.89 -18.52
CA GLN A 10 0.70 11.82 -17.45
C GLN A 10 0.58 12.94 -16.39
N ASP A 11 -0.61 13.49 -16.17
CA ASP A 11 -0.86 14.64 -15.29
C ASP A 11 -1.53 14.28 -13.96
N ASP A 12 -2.05 13.05 -13.80
CA ASP A 12 -2.73 12.56 -12.59
C ASP A 12 -1.86 11.68 -11.68
N TRP A 13 -0.54 11.72 -11.86
CA TRP A 13 0.41 10.85 -11.14
C TRP A 13 0.36 11.00 -9.62
N ASP A 14 -0.01 12.18 -9.14
CA ASP A 14 -0.14 12.54 -7.73
C ASP A 14 -1.26 11.75 -7.03
N GLN A 15 -2.34 11.45 -7.76
CA GLN A 15 -3.47 10.64 -7.28
C GLN A 15 -3.05 9.21 -6.95
N TRP A 16 -2.01 8.69 -7.63
CA TRP A 16 -1.53 7.32 -7.48
C TRP A 16 -0.47 7.14 -6.40
N LEU A 17 0.06 8.23 -5.82
CA LEU A 17 1.15 8.17 -4.84
C LEU A 17 0.74 7.39 -3.59
N TYR A 18 -0.47 7.59 -3.08
CA TYR A 18 -0.96 6.87 -1.91
C TYR A 18 -1.06 5.36 -2.17
N CYS A 19 -1.54 4.97 -3.34
CA CYS A 19 -1.61 3.57 -3.76
C CYS A 19 -0.21 2.96 -3.90
N ALA A 20 0.72 3.68 -4.52
CA ALA A 20 2.10 3.24 -4.69
C ALA A 20 2.83 3.08 -3.34
N ALA A 21 2.66 4.05 -2.44
CA ALA A 21 3.22 3.99 -1.10
C ALA A 21 2.63 2.83 -0.29
N TYR A 22 1.32 2.61 -0.36
CA TYR A 22 0.67 1.48 0.29
C TYR A 22 1.22 0.14 -0.22
N ALA A 23 1.30 -0.03 -1.55
CA ALA A 23 1.82 -1.24 -2.16
C ALA A 23 3.29 -1.48 -1.79
N TYR A 24 4.13 -0.45 -1.85
CA TYR A 24 5.54 -0.56 -1.51
C TYR A 24 5.75 -0.89 -0.02
N ASN A 25 5.06 -0.21 0.88
CA ASN A 25 5.19 -0.42 2.32
C ASN A 25 4.63 -1.77 2.79
N GLY A 26 3.67 -2.35 2.05
CA GLY A 26 3.09 -3.66 2.34
C GLY A 26 3.77 -4.83 1.64
N ALA A 27 4.57 -4.59 0.59
CA ALA A 27 5.25 -5.65 -0.15
C ALA A 27 6.44 -6.21 0.63
N LYS A 28 6.58 -7.54 0.65
CA LYS A 28 7.73 -8.21 1.27
C LYS A 28 9.00 -7.94 0.46
N HIS A 29 10.04 -7.50 1.14
CA HIS A 29 11.35 -7.30 0.53
C HIS A 29 12.14 -8.62 0.52
N SER A 30 12.76 -8.97 -0.61
CA SER A 30 13.45 -10.26 -0.79
C SER A 30 14.62 -10.46 0.18
N GLY A 31 15.36 -9.39 0.49
CA GLY A 31 16.52 -9.46 1.39
C GLY A 31 16.18 -9.64 2.87
N THR A 32 14.97 -9.24 3.30
CA THR A 32 14.57 -9.32 4.73
C THR A 32 13.47 -10.35 4.97
N GLY A 33 12.69 -10.71 3.94
CA GLY A 33 11.48 -11.52 4.06
C GLY A 33 10.28 -10.78 4.67
N TYR A 34 10.46 -9.52 5.09
CA TYR A 34 9.46 -8.66 5.72
C TYR A 34 9.16 -7.44 4.84
N SER A 35 7.97 -6.89 4.99
CA SER A 35 7.63 -5.59 4.40
C SER A 35 8.23 -4.42 5.21
N PRO A 36 8.48 -3.26 4.58
CA PRO A 36 8.91 -2.06 5.30
C PRO A 36 7.98 -1.70 6.47
N ASN A 37 6.66 -1.83 6.30
CA ASN A 37 5.71 -1.55 7.37
C ASN A 37 5.81 -2.55 8.54
N GLU A 38 6.02 -3.84 8.27
CA GLU A 38 6.23 -4.85 9.32
C GLU A 38 7.47 -4.53 10.15
N LEU A 39 8.56 -4.12 9.50
CA LEU A 39 9.80 -3.74 10.19
C LEU A 39 9.64 -2.48 11.04
N MET A 40 8.85 -1.50 10.59
CA MET A 40 8.65 -0.24 11.31
C MET A 40 7.60 -0.31 12.42
N MET A 41 6.49 -1.01 12.19
CA MET A 41 5.35 -1.04 13.12
C MET A 41 5.30 -2.30 13.98
N GLY A 42 6.13 -3.31 13.70
CA GLY A 42 6.08 -4.61 14.39
C GLY A 42 4.80 -5.41 14.12
N ARG A 43 3.99 -5.01 13.14
CA ARG A 43 2.74 -5.67 12.74
C ARG A 43 2.50 -5.56 11.24
N LYS A 44 1.69 -6.47 10.71
CA LYS A 44 1.26 -6.44 9.30
C LYS A 44 0.44 -5.20 8.99
N LEU A 45 0.65 -4.66 7.79
CA LEU A 45 -0.20 -3.62 7.22
C LEU A 45 -1.60 -4.19 7.01
N ARG A 46 -2.62 -3.51 7.54
CA ARG A 46 -4.02 -3.93 7.40
C ARG A 46 -4.59 -3.48 6.07
N ALA A 47 -5.25 -4.38 5.37
CA ALA A 47 -5.94 -4.05 4.13
C ALA A 47 -7.19 -3.22 4.40
N PRO A 48 -7.60 -2.34 3.46
CA PRO A 48 -8.84 -1.59 3.57
C PRO A 48 -10.07 -2.47 3.84
N SER A 49 -10.11 -3.67 3.25
CA SER A 49 -11.17 -4.66 3.49
C SER A 49 -11.22 -5.17 4.93
N GLU A 50 -10.08 -5.27 5.61
CA GLU A 50 -10.01 -5.68 7.01
C GLU A 50 -10.52 -4.56 7.94
N LEU A 51 -10.26 -3.30 7.58
CA LEU A 51 -10.79 -2.13 8.31
C LEU A 51 -12.31 -1.99 8.16
N LEU A 52 -12.84 -2.26 6.97
CA LEU A 52 -14.28 -2.22 6.74
C LEU A 52 -15.00 -3.30 7.55
N ARG A 53 -14.42 -4.51 7.63
CA ARG A 53 -14.99 -5.61 8.44
C ARG A 53 -14.98 -5.31 9.94
N SER A 54 -14.00 -4.60 10.49
CA SER A 54 -14.01 -4.27 11.92
C SER A 54 -15.15 -3.35 12.34
N ASN A 55 -15.63 -2.49 11.42
CA ASN A 55 -16.69 -1.53 11.73
C ASN A 55 -18.11 -2.12 11.59
N SER A 56 -18.27 -3.27 10.93
CA SER A 56 -19.57 -3.93 10.75
C SER A 56 -19.97 -4.86 11.90
N VAL A 57 -19.14 -5.03 12.93
CA VAL A 57 -19.38 -5.97 14.05
C VAL A 57 -19.71 -5.23 15.36
N THR A 58 -20.48 -4.15 15.27
CA THR A 58 -21.11 -3.48 16.43
C THR A 58 -22.61 -3.48 16.23
#